data_AF-A0A0S9Q5N9-F1
#
_entry.id   AF-A0A0S9Q5N9-F1
#
_cell.length_a   1.000
_cell.length_b   1.000
_cell.length_c   1.000
_cell.angle_alpha   90.00
_cell.angle_beta   90.00
_cell.angle_gamma   90.00
#
_symmetry.space_group_name_H-M   'P 1'
#
loop_
_entity.id
_entity.type
_entity.pdbx_description
1 polymer ?
#
loop_
_entity_poly.entity_id
_entity_poly.type
_entity_poly.pdbx_seq_one_letter_code
_entity_poly.pdbx_strand_id
1 'polypeptide(L)'
;MAATKIASDYVPNPGYSQADWNAVTDNPEWTADDFRTARPFAEAFPTLGEKLRQSRGSEKERVKVPVTIRLDAAIIDAFKATGEGWQTRMNDVLRDAAAKLGPVETKG
;
A
#
# COMPACT_ATOMS: atom_id res chain seq x y z
N MET A 1 -7.93 -27.28 34.11
CA MET A 1 -8.61 -26.43 33.10
C MET A 1 -8.18 -24.98 33.37
N ALA A 2 -7.16 -24.48 32.68
CA ALA A 2 -6.74 -23.08 32.82
C ALA A 2 -7.69 -22.20 32.02
N ALA A 3 -8.23 -21.15 32.63
CA ALA A 3 -9.17 -20.23 31.98
C ALA A 3 -8.47 -19.48 30.84
N THR A 4 -9.01 -19.56 29.62
CA THR A 4 -8.53 -18.82 28.45
C THR A 4 -8.59 -17.33 28.74
N LYS A 5 -7.42 -16.70 28.84
CA LYS A 5 -7.26 -15.26 29.05
C LYS A 5 -7.49 -14.56 27.72
N ILE A 6 -8.76 -14.32 27.38
CA ILE A 6 -9.11 -13.49 26.23
C ILE A 6 -8.94 -12.02 26.65
N ALA A 7 -8.40 -11.18 25.76
CA ALA A 7 -8.33 -9.74 25.99
C ALA A 7 -9.73 -9.16 26.24
N SER A 8 -9.86 -8.22 27.17
CA SER A 8 -11.17 -7.69 27.61
C SER A 8 -11.96 -6.98 26.53
N ASP A 9 -11.30 -6.57 25.44
CA ASP A 9 -11.82 -5.88 24.27
C ASP A 9 -11.93 -6.79 23.04
N TYR A 10 -11.75 -8.11 23.20
CA TYR A 10 -11.89 -9.04 22.10
C TYR A 10 -13.32 -9.06 21.56
N VAL A 11 -13.48 -8.63 20.31
CA VAL A 11 -14.70 -8.81 19.54
C VAL A 11 -14.52 -10.07 18.69
N PRO A 12 -15.41 -11.08 18.82
CA PRO A 12 -15.35 -12.28 17.99
C PRO A 12 -15.38 -11.94 16.50
N ASN A 13 -14.49 -12.58 15.73
CA ASN A 13 -14.49 -12.43 14.28
C ASN A 13 -15.78 -13.05 13.70
N PRO A 14 -16.63 -12.28 12.99
CA PRO A 14 -17.88 -12.82 12.43
C PRO A 14 -17.66 -13.89 11.35
N GLY A 15 -16.45 -13.97 10.77
CA GLY A 15 -16.08 -14.97 9.77
C GLY A 15 -15.49 -16.27 10.34
N TYR A 16 -15.18 -16.32 11.65
CA TYR A 16 -14.59 -17.51 12.29
C TYR A 16 -15.15 -17.68 13.71
N SER A 17 -15.84 -18.80 13.93
CA SER A 17 -16.40 -19.16 15.23
C SER A 17 -15.33 -19.60 16.23
N GLN A 18 -15.68 -19.64 17.51
CA GLN A 18 -14.79 -20.20 18.54
C GLN A 18 -14.47 -21.68 18.29
N ALA A 19 -15.37 -22.43 17.64
CA ALA A 19 -15.11 -23.81 17.26
C ALA A 19 -14.01 -23.91 16.19
N ASP A 20 -13.99 -22.99 15.23
CA ASP A 20 -12.96 -22.93 14.18
C ASP A 20 -11.58 -22.65 14.78
N TRP A 21 -11.50 -21.77 15.78
CA TRP A 21 -10.26 -21.50 16.51
C TRP A 21 -9.80 -22.69 17.35
N ASN A 22 -10.73 -23.37 18.02
CA ASN A 22 -10.41 -24.55 18.82
C ASN A 22 -9.88 -25.70 17.94
N ALA A 23 -10.37 -25.83 16.71
CA ALA A 23 -9.97 -26.86 15.77
C ALA A 23 -8.52 -26.72 15.27
N VAL A 24 -7.87 -25.56 15.47
CA VAL A 24 -6.48 -25.30 15.08
C VAL A 24 -5.55 -25.02 16.27
N THR A 25 -6.04 -25.23 17.50
CA THR A 25 -5.28 -24.94 18.72
C THR A 25 -4.10 -25.89 18.93
N ASP A 26 -4.14 -27.08 18.33
CA ASP A 26 -3.10 -28.10 18.39
C ASP A 26 -1.97 -27.91 17.36
N ASN A 27 -2.02 -26.84 16.56
CA ASN A 27 -0.97 -26.54 15.60
C ASN A 27 0.38 -26.31 16.33
N PRO A 28 1.41 -27.14 16.06
CA PRO A 28 2.67 -27.05 16.78
C PRO A 28 3.43 -25.75 16.46
N GLU A 29 4.30 -25.34 17.37
CA GLU A 29 5.23 -24.25 17.10
C GLU A 29 6.20 -24.64 15.98
N TRP A 30 6.47 -23.69 15.09
CA TRP A 30 7.45 -23.89 14.02
C TRP A 30 8.87 -23.94 14.59
N THR A 31 9.61 -24.98 14.21
CA THR A 31 11.01 -25.17 14.58
C THR A 31 11.96 -24.60 13.53
N ALA A 32 13.24 -24.48 13.87
CA ALA A 32 14.28 -24.07 12.91
C ALA A 32 14.40 -25.05 11.73
N ASP A 33 14.07 -26.32 11.92
CA ASP A 33 14.12 -27.33 10.87
C ASP A 33 12.96 -27.18 9.87
N ASP A 34 11.79 -26.77 10.37
CA ASP A 34 10.63 -26.44 9.52
C ASP A 34 10.95 -25.25 8.60
N PHE A 35 11.61 -24.21 9.14
CA PHE A 35 12.05 -23.08 8.32
C PHE A 35 13.11 -23.45 7.29
N ARG A 36 13.96 -24.44 7.57
CA ARG A 36 15.00 -24.87 6.63
C ARG A 36 14.41 -25.59 5.41
N THR A 37 13.28 -26.26 5.59
CA THR A 37 12.58 -26.98 4.51
C THR A 37 11.43 -26.17 3.91
N ALA A 38 11.11 -25.01 4.47
CA ALA A 38 10.10 -24.10 3.96
C ALA A 38 10.43 -23.63 2.53
N ARG A 39 9.38 -23.52 1.71
CA ARG A 39 9.48 -23.02 0.34
C ARG A 39 8.87 -21.62 0.24
N PRO A 40 9.42 -20.74 -0.61
CA PRO A 40 8.80 -19.46 -0.89
C PRO A 40 7.34 -19.62 -1.34
N PHE A 41 6.48 -18.69 -0.92
CA PHE A 41 5.04 -18.73 -1.23
C PHE A 41 4.76 -18.88 -2.74
N ALA A 42 5.50 -18.14 -3.58
CA ALA A 42 5.34 -18.21 -5.03
C ALA A 42 5.73 -19.57 -5.63
N GLU A 43 6.61 -20.33 -4.98
CA GLU A 43 6.96 -21.69 -5.41
C GLU A 43 5.96 -22.74 -4.93
N ALA A 44 5.42 -22.55 -3.72
CA ALA A 44 4.38 -23.42 -3.16
C ALA A 44 3.03 -23.22 -3.87
N PHE A 45 2.73 -21.99 -4.29
CA PHE A 45 1.49 -21.61 -4.97
C PHE A 45 1.75 -20.78 -6.24
N PRO A 46 2.23 -21.40 -7.33
CA PRO A 46 2.66 -20.67 -8.53
C PRO A 46 1.59 -19.76 -9.13
N THR A 47 0.34 -20.24 -9.24
CA THR A 47 -0.77 -19.50 -9.84
C THR A 47 -1.18 -18.26 -9.01
N LEU A 48 -1.12 -18.37 -7.68
CA LEU A 48 -1.41 -17.25 -6.78
C LEU A 48 -0.22 -16.29 -6.71
N GLY A 49 1.01 -16.80 -6.69
CA GLY A 49 2.22 -15.99 -6.74
C GLY A 49 2.28 -15.12 -7.99
N GLU A 50 1.92 -15.67 -9.15
CA GLU A 50 1.84 -14.91 -10.40
C GLU A 50 0.77 -13.81 -10.35
N LYS A 51 -0.44 -14.13 -9.87
CA LYS A 51 -1.51 -13.12 -9.70
C LYS A 51 -1.11 -11.99 -8.77
N LEU A 52 -0.45 -12.28 -7.64
CA LEU A 52 0.02 -11.28 -6.70
C LEU A 52 1.17 -10.42 -7.28
N ARG A 53 2.03 -11.01 -8.10
CA ARG A 53 3.08 -10.28 -8.81
C ARG A 53 2.51 -9.35 -9.88
N GLN A 54 1.44 -9.77 -10.56
CA GLN A 54 0.72 -8.94 -11.53
C GLN A 54 -0.11 -7.84 -10.86
N SER A 55 -0.68 -8.10 -9.68
CA SER A 55 -1.45 -7.10 -8.93
C SER A 55 -0.57 -6.06 -8.24
N ARG A 56 0.66 -6.42 -7.85
CA ARG A 56 1.73 -5.47 -7.52
C ARG A 56 2.36 -4.91 -8.78
N GLY A 57 1.51 -4.36 -9.66
CA GLY A 57 1.94 -3.61 -10.83
C GLY A 57 3.08 -2.67 -10.46
N SER A 58 4.06 -2.57 -11.34
CA SER A 58 5.19 -1.66 -11.17
C SER A 58 4.70 -0.24 -10.93
N GLU A 59 4.57 0.16 -9.67
CA GLU A 59 4.49 1.56 -9.25
C GLU A 59 5.88 2.21 -9.44
N LYS A 60 6.42 2.09 -10.66
CA LYS A 60 7.65 2.74 -11.10
C LYS A 60 7.36 3.84 -12.11
N GLU A 61 6.13 3.92 -12.63
CA GLU A 61 5.77 4.87 -13.66
C GLU A 61 5.11 6.11 -13.03
N ARG A 62 5.94 7.12 -12.73
CA ARG A 62 5.60 8.49 -12.27
C ARG A 62 5.44 8.70 -10.77
N VAL A 63 6.52 8.51 -10.01
CA VAL A 63 6.63 9.11 -8.67
C VAL A 63 6.65 10.63 -8.81
N LYS A 64 5.75 11.34 -8.12
CA LYS A 64 5.81 12.80 -7.98
C LYS A 64 7.17 13.18 -7.38
N VAL A 65 7.98 13.94 -8.11
CA VAL A 65 9.30 14.37 -7.63
C VAL A 65 9.11 15.62 -6.76
N PRO A 66 9.47 15.59 -5.46
CA PRO A 66 9.45 16.78 -4.64
C PRO A 66 10.53 17.74 -5.12
N VAL A 67 10.13 18.94 -5.53
CA VAL A 67 11.05 20.02 -5.93
C VAL A 67 10.78 21.27 -5.10
N THR A 68 11.85 21.98 -4.72
CA THR A 68 11.74 23.28 -4.05
C THR A 68 11.78 24.39 -5.10
N ILE A 69 10.63 25.00 -5.38
CA ILE A 69 10.51 26.17 -6.26
C ILE A 69 9.94 27.35 -5.49
N ARG A 70 10.30 28.58 -5.88
CA ARG A 70 9.68 29.80 -5.37
C ARG A 70 8.56 30.21 -6.32
N LEU A 71 7.36 30.37 -5.79
CA LEU A 71 6.19 30.88 -6.50
C LEU A 71 5.79 32.23 -5.91
N ASP A 72 5.11 33.07 -6.70
CA ASP A 72 4.51 34.30 -6.21
C ASP A 72 3.48 33.99 -5.11
N ALA A 73 3.49 34.79 -4.03
CA ALA A 73 2.54 34.67 -2.94
C ALA A 73 1.09 34.76 -3.43
N ALA A 74 0.82 35.66 -4.39
CA ALA A 74 -0.53 35.84 -4.93
C ALA A 74 -1.06 34.56 -5.61
N ILE A 75 -0.18 33.80 -6.27
CA ILE A 75 -0.54 32.52 -6.89
C ILE A 75 -0.87 31.48 -5.82
N ILE A 76 -0.02 31.37 -4.78
CA ILE A 76 -0.24 30.42 -3.69
C ILE A 76 -1.56 30.72 -2.98
N ASP A 77 -1.83 31.99 -2.68
CA ASP A 77 -3.04 32.41 -1.97
C ASP A 77 -4.30 32.15 -2.81
N ALA A 78 -4.24 32.41 -4.12
CA ALA A 78 -5.34 32.10 -5.04
C ALA A 78 -5.68 30.60 -5.04
N PHE A 79 -4.68 29.71 -5.10
CA PHE A 79 -4.95 28.27 -5.05
C PHE A 79 -5.43 27.84 -3.67
N LYS A 80 -4.81 28.30 -2.57
CA LYS A 80 -5.24 27.95 -1.20
C LYS A 80 -6.69 28.34 -0.92
N ALA A 81 -7.16 29.46 -1.46
CA ALA A 81 -8.55 29.90 -1.35
C ALA A 81 -9.56 28.90 -1.96
N THR A 82 -9.12 27.98 -2.83
CA THR A 82 -9.95 26.89 -3.38
C THR A 82 -10.22 25.74 -2.40
N GLY A 83 -9.64 25.80 -1.20
CA GLY A 83 -9.87 24.82 -0.13
C GLY A 83 -9.12 23.50 -0.33
N GLU A 84 -9.70 22.42 0.19
CA GLU A 84 -9.09 21.08 0.10
C GLU A 84 -8.77 20.71 -1.36
N GLY A 85 -7.61 20.08 -1.57
CA GLY A 85 -7.14 19.69 -2.89
C GLY A 85 -6.50 20.81 -3.72
N TRP A 86 -6.25 22.00 -3.15
CA TRP A 86 -5.62 23.11 -3.89
C TRP A 86 -4.27 22.75 -4.53
N GLN A 87 -3.46 21.91 -3.87
CA GLN A 87 -2.19 21.43 -4.41
C GLN A 87 -2.39 20.54 -5.65
N THR A 88 -3.43 19.71 -5.65
CA THR A 88 -3.80 18.88 -6.80
C THR A 88 -4.24 19.75 -7.97
N ARG A 89 -5.12 20.75 -7.73
CA ARG A 89 -5.52 21.70 -8.78
C ARG A 89 -4.33 22.46 -9.36
N MET A 90 -3.41 22.92 -8.50
CA MET A 90 -2.19 23.59 -8.95
C MET A 90 -1.33 22.66 -9.81
N ASN A 91 -1.15 21.40 -9.39
CA ASN A 91 -0.41 20.41 -10.17
C ASN A 91 -1.04 20.15 -11.55
N ASP A 92 -2.37 20.13 -11.66
CA ASP A 92 -3.03 19.89 -12.95
C ASP A 92 -2.89 21.08 -13.90
N VAL A 93 -2.96 22.32 -13.39
CA VAL A 93 -2.63 23.52 -14.18
C VAL A 93 -1.19 23.48 -14.69
N LEU A 94 -0.23 23.09 -13.84
CA LEU A 94 1.17 22.95 -14.23
C LEU A 94 1.36 21.87 -15.30
N ARG A 95 0.62 20.76 -15.21
CA ARG A 95 0.64 19.68 -16.20
C ARG A 95 0.15 20.16 -17.56
N ASP A 96 -0.97 20.87 -17.61
CA ASP A 96 -1.54 21.41 -18.84
C ASP A 96 -0.64 22.48 -19.47
N ALA A 97 0.01 23.30 -18.63
CA ALA A 97 1.01 24.25 -19.09
C ALA A 97 2.23 23.53 -19.68
N ALA A 98 2.73 22.49 -19.02
CA ALA A 98 3.87 21.71 -19.48
C ALA A 98 3.61 21.00 -20.82
N ALA A 99 2.39 20.49 -21.04
CA ALA A 99 2.00 19.87 -22.31
C ALA A 99 2.12 20.83 -23.52
N LYS A 100 1.99 22.13 -23.29
CA LYS A 100 2.12 23.17 -24.32
C LYS A 100 3.57 23.52 -24.66
N LEU A 101 4.54 23.10 -23.83
CA LEU A 101 5.97 23.37 -24.05
C LEU A 101 6.62 22.41 -25.06
N GLY A 102 5.85 21.44 -25.61
CA GLY A 102 6.36 20.41 -26.52
C GLY A 102 6.96 19.20 -25.79
N PRO A 103 7.45 18.17 -26.51
CA PRO A 103 8.09 17.02 -25.87
C PRO A 103 9.36 17.46 -25.17
N VAL A 104 9.33 17.50 -23.84
CA VAL A 104 10.53 17.64 -23.01
C VAL A 104 11.19 16.27 -23.00
N GLU A 105 12.36 16.15 -23.63
CA GLU A 105 13.20 14.95 -23.50
C GLU A 105 13.49 14.73 -22.01
N THR A 106 12.82 13.75 -21.42
CA THR A 106 13.06 13.32 -20.05
C THR A 106 14.31 12.44 -20.09
N LYS A 107 15.48 13.05 -19.84
CA LYS A 107 16.69 12.29 -19.56
C LYS A 107 16.45 11.50 -18.27
N GLY A 108 16.43 10.18 -18.41
CA GLY A 108 16.32 9.22 -17.31
C GLY A 108 17.54 9.18 -16.41
#